data_AF-A0A3E4ZBC5-F1
#
_entry.id   AF-A0A3E4ZBC5-F1
#
_cell.length_a   1.000
_cell.length_b   1.000
_cell.length_c   1.000
_cell.angle_alpha   90.00
_cell.angle_beta   90.00
_cell.angle_gamma   90.00
#
_symmetry.space_group_name_H-M   'P 1'
#
loop_
_entity.id
_entity.type
_entity.pdbx_description
1 polymer ?
#
loop_
_entity_poly.entity_id
_entity_poly.type
_entity_poly.pdbx_seq_one_letter_code
_entity_poly.pdbx_strand_id
1 'polypeptide(L)'
;MKELKLTFIGIDDWNRPVFQDEKGRYFGDTENLFNYGTGKEEVYNFYQDKELHYHICYFGISFDCDPLGIWIKEDVKIILE
;
A
#
# COMPACT_ATOMS: atom_id res chain seq x y z
N MET A 1 -12.67 -3.41 16.03
CA MET A 1 -11.88 -3.64 14.80
C MET A 1 -10.79 -2.59 14.78
N LYS A 2 -9.54 -2.95 14.50
CA LYS A 2 -8.46 -1.95 14.40
C LYS A 2 -8.48 -1.36 12.99
N GLU A 3 -8.30 -0.06 12.86
CA GLU A 3 -8.21 0.62 11.56
C GLU A 3 -6.74 0.91 11.24
N LEU A 4 -6.36 0.68 9.98
CA LEU A 4 -5.07 1.03 9.41
C LEU A 4 -5.31 2.03 8.29
N LYS A 5 -4.98 3.30 8.55
CA LYS A 5 -5.10 4.40 7.61
C LYS A 5 -3.78 4.57 6.87
N LEU A 6 -3.85 4.58 5.55
CA LEU A 6 -2.70 4.60 4.66
C LEU A 6 -2.82 5.76 3.69
N THR A 7 -1.79 6.60 3.63
CA THR A 7 -1.69 7.70 2.68
C THR A 7 -0.74 7.31 1.57
N PHE A 8 -1.15 7.49 0.32
CA PHE A 8 -0.26 7.28 -0.82
C PHE A 8 0.86 8.31 -0.87
N ILE A 9 2.08 7.83 -1.10
CA ILE A 9 3.28 8.68 -1.15
C ILE A 9 3.93 8.69 -2.54
N GLY A 10 3.70 7.67 -3.37
CA GLY A 10 4.27 7.61 -4.72
C GLY A 10 4.39 6.19 -5.26
N ILE A 11 5.01 6.09 -6.44
CA ILE A 11 5.40 4.83 -7.07
C ILE A 11 6.90 4.65 -6.86
N ASP A 12 7.34 3.47 -6.40
CA ASP A 12 8.76 3.18 -6.23
C ASP A 12 9.46 2.74 -7.53
N ASP A 13 10.77 2.50 -7.46
CA ASP A 13 11.60 2.09 -8.61
C ASP A 13 11.20 0.72 -9.19
N TRP A 14 10.38 -0.05 -8.48
CA TRP A 14 9.85 -1.35 -8.93
C TRP A 14 8.43 -1.23 -9.46
N ASN A 15 7.98 0.00 -9.71
CA ASN A 15 6.63 0.31 -10.19
C ASN A 15 5.52 -0.05 -9.18
N ARG A 16 5.84 -0.21 -7.90
CA ARG A 16 4.85 -0.57 -6.87
C ARG A 16 4.25 0.70 -6.27
N PRO A 17 2.94 0.72 -5.96
CA PRO A 17 2.36 1.80 -5.20
C PRO A 17 2.85 1.73 -3.75
N VAL A 18 3.30 2.85 -3.21
CA VAL A 18 3.74 2.94 -1.83
C VAL A 18 2.78 3.81 -1.03
N PHE A 19 2.41 3.29 0.14
CA PHE A 19 1.60 3.98 1.12
C PHE A 19 2.32 4.03 2.46
N GLN A 20 1.96 5.00 3.29
CA GLN A 20 2.52 5.18 4.62
C GLN A 20 1.42 5.42 5.64
N ASP A 21 1.58 4.89 6.85
CA ASP A 21 0.72 5.22 7.98
C ASP A 21 1.28 6.39 8.83
N GLU A 22 0.52 6.82 9.84
CA GLU A 22 0.94 7.89 10.77
C GLU A 22 2.25 7.61 11.54
N LYS A 23 2.70 6.35 11.57
CA LYS A 23 3.91 5.90 12.28
C LYS A 23 5.11 5.77 11.36
N GLY A 24 4.96 6.14 10.09
CA GLY A 24 6.03 6.06 9.09
C GLY A 24 6.23 4.65 8.52
N ARG A 25 5.33 3.71 8.79
CA ARG A 25 5.39 2.33 8.28
C ARG A 25 4.97 2.30 6.82
N TYR A 26 5.72 1.59 5.99
CA TYR A 26 5.48 1.48 4.55
C TYR A 26 4.66 0.25 4.21
N PHE A 27 3.79 0.42 3.23
CA PHE A 27 2.88 -0.59 2.69
C PHE A 27 2.84 -0.45 1.17
N GLY A 28 2.44 -1.51 0.48
CA GLY A 28 2.28 -1.48 -0.97
C GLY A 28 1.72 -2.76 -1.53
N ASP A 29 1.73 -2.84 -2.85
CA ASP A 29 1.25 -3.99 -3.64
C ASP A 29 2.41 -4.52 -4.48
N THR A 30 2.62 -5.84 -4.45
CA THR A 30 3.71 -6.50 -5.18
C THR A 30 3.29 -7.02 -6.55
N GLU A 31 1.99 -7.12 -6.81
CA GLU A 31 1.42 -7.76 -8.00
C GLU A 31 0.83 -6.75 -8.98
N ASN A 32 0.25 -5.66 -8.47
CA ASN A 32 -0.37 -4.62 -9.31
C ASN A 32 0.59 -3.42 -9.44
N LEU A 33 1.34 -3.42 -10.55
CA LEU A 33 2.35 -2.41 -10.87
C LEU A 33 1.76 -1.25 -11.66
N PHE A 34 2.30 -0.05 -11.42
CA PHE A 34 1.89 1.22 -12.03
C PHE A 34 3.04 1.88 -12.77
N ASN A 35 2.74 2.75 -13.73
CA ASN A 35 3.79 3.50 -14.39
C ASN A 35 4.44 4.50 -13.42
N TYR A 36 5.73 4.73 -13.59
CA TYR A 36 6.42 5.77 -12.84
C TYR A 36 5.74 7.13 -13.08
N GLY A 37 5.41 7.84 -12.00
CA GLY A 37 4.68 9.11 -12.04
C GLY A 37 3.16 9.00 -12.04
N THR A 38 2.58 7.78 -11.97
CA THR A 38 1.14 7.60 -11.73
C THR A 38 0.73 8.34 -10.44
N GLY A 39 -0.33 9.14 -10.52
CA GLY A 39 -0.81 9.98 -9.44
C GLY A 39 -1.78 9.27 -8.49
N LYS A 40 -2.02 9.91 -7.33
CA LYS A 40 -2.90 9.41 -6.26
C LYS A 40 -4.29 8.98 -6.78
N GLU A 41 -4.94 9.81 -7.59
CA GLU A 41 -6.31 9.56 -8.05
C GLU A 41 -6.42 8.26 -8.85
N GLU A 42 -5.46 8.00 -9.74
CA GLU A 42 -5.45 6.80 -10.56
C GLU A 42 -5.23 5.54 -9.72
N VAL A 43 -4.30 5.59 -8.76
CA VAL A 43 -4.08 4.51 -7.79
C VAL A 43 -5.34 4.25 -6.96
N TYR A 44 -6.02 5.30 -6.48
CA TYR A 44 -7.20 5.15 -5.62
C TYR A 44 -8.39 4.60 -6.39
N ASN A 45 -8.59 5.08 -7.62
CA ASN A 45 -9.61 4.57 -8.53
C ASN A 45 -9.40 3.08 -8.84
N PHE A 46 -8.15 2.61 -8.93
CA PHE A 46 -7.86 1.19 -9.12
C PHE A 46 -8.32 0.33 -7.92
N TYR A 47 -8.15 0.83 -6.69
CA TYR A 47 -8.47 0.09 -5.46
C TYR A 47 -9.90 0.29 -4.93
N GLN A 48 -10.68 1.22 -5.46
CA GLN A 48 -11.96 1.66 -4.88
C GLN A 48 -12.98 0.53 -4.63
N ASP A 49 -12.99 -0.51 -5.49
CA ASP A 49 -13.91 -1.64 -5.42
C ASP A 49 -13.22 -2.97 -5.05
N LYS A 50 -11.97 -2.91 -4.56
CA LYS A 50 -11.16 -4.09 -4.25
C LYS A 50 -11.10 -4.38 -2.77
N GLU A 51 -11.01 -5.66 -2.44
CA GLU A 51 -10.73 -6.10 -1.08
C GLU A 51 -9.23 -5.94 -0.79
N LEU A 52 -8.88 -4.89 -0.03
CA LEU A 52 -7.50 -4.44 0.14
C LEU A 52 -6.59 -5.49 0.79
N HIS A 53 -7.13 -6.43 1.58
CA HIS A 53 -6.36 -7.50 2.21
C HIS A 53 -5.63 -8.42 1.23
N TYR A 54 -6.12 -8.52 -0.01
CA TYR A 54 -5.50 -9.33 -1.06
C TYR A 54 -4.48 -8.56 -1.91
N HIS A 55 -4.29 -7.27 -1.63
CA HIS A 55 -3.50 -6.37 -2.46
C HIS A 55 -2.43 -5.62 -1.67
N ILE A 56 -2.78 -5.12 -0.50
CA ILE A 56 -1.90 -4.29 0.32
C ILE A 56 -1.20 -5.14 1.37
N CYS A 57 0.13 -5.09 1.36
CA CYS A 57 0.99 -5.76 2.31
C CYS A 57 1.94 -4.76 3.01
N TYR A 58 2.52 -5.17 4.13
CA TYR A 58 3.46 -4.37 4.90
C TYR A 58 4.89 -4.55 4.39
N PHE A 59 5.56 -3.47 4.01
CA PHE A 59 6.95 -3.48 3.51
C PHE A 59 8.00 -3.20 4.58
N GLY A 60 7.63 -2.62 5.73
CA GLY A 60 8.59 -2.36 6.82
C GLY A 60 8.54 -0.95 7.39
N ILE A 61 9.51 -0.63 8.25
CA ILE A 61 9.70 0.71 8.85
C ILE A 61 10.78 1.53 8.12
N SER A 62 11.51 0.91 7.21
CA SER A 62 12.53 1.53 6.37
C SER A 62 12.35 1.06 4.93
N PHE A 63 12.85 1.85 3.99
CA PHE A 63 12.90 1.50 2.58
C PHE A 63 13.63 0.15 2.39
N ASP A 64 13.16 -0.70 1.47
CA ASP A 64 13.68 -2.04 1.17
C ASP A 64 13.74 -3.05 2.33
N CYS A 65 12.92 -2.88 3.37
CA CYS A 65 12.94 -3.80 4.52
C CYS A 65 12.43 -5.22 4.16
N ASP A 66 11.28 -5.35 3.50
CA ASP A 66 10.78 -6.62 2.96
C ASP A 66 10.23 -6.42 1.53
N PRO A 67 10.91 -6.92 0.49
CA PRO A 67 10.50 -6.70 -0.89
C PRO A 67 9.26 -7.51 -1.30
N LEU A 68 8.92 -8.59 -0.57
CA LEU A 68 7.73 -9.40 -0.82
C LEU A 68 6.56 -8.98 0.05
N GLY A 69 6.86 -8.28 1.15
CA GLY A 69 5.89 -7.77 2.09
C GLY A 69 5.25 -8.86 2.95
N ILE A 70 4.54 -8.40 3.99
CA ILE A 70 3.85 -9.26 4.94
C ILE A 70 2.35 -8.94 4.88
N TRP A 71 1.53 -9.96 4.64
CA TRP A 71 0.07 -9.81 4.55
C TRP A 71 -0.54 -9.32 5.87
N ILE A 72 -1.48 -8.38 5.73
CA ILE A 72 -2.21 -7.80 6.85
C ILE A 72 -3.33 -8.76 7.26
N LYS A 73 -3.51 -8.95 8.57
CA LYS A 73 -4.58 -9.81 9.09
C LYS A 73 -5.96 -9.20 8.82
N GLU A 74 -6.92 -10.05 8.45
CA GLU A 74 -8.31 -9.67 8.11
C GLU A 74 -9.07 -8.96 9.25
N ASP A 75 -8.60 -9.05 10.50
CA ASP A 75 -9.20 -8.34 11.64
C ASP A 75 -8.84 -6.84 11.71
N VAL A 76 -7.99 -6.38 10.78
CA VAL A 76 -7.55 -4.98 10.63
C VAL A 76 -8.17 -4.37 9.39
N LYS A 77 -9.06 -3.39 9.55
CA LYS A 77 -9.65 -2.68 8.42
C LYS A 77 -8.64 -1.72 7.78
N ILE A 78 -8.30 -1.95 6.52
CA ILE A 78 -7.43 -1.07 5.73
C ILE A 78 -8.26 0.06 5.12
N ILE A 79 -7.76 1.30 5.18
CA ILE A 79 -8.40 2.49 4.63
C ILE A 79 -7.33 3.31 3.89
N LEU A 80 -7.57 3.64 2.62
CA LEU A 80 -6.72 4.54 1.84
C LEU A 80 -7.25 5.98 1.96
N GLU A 81 -6.39 6.94 2.31
CA GLU A 81 -6.74 8.36 2.58
C GLU A 81 -6.12 9.36 1.60
#